data_AF-A0A520GYV2-F1
#
_entry.id   AF-A0A520GYV2-F1
#
_cell.length_a   1.000
_cell.length_b   1.000
_cell.length_c   1.000
_cell.angle_alpha   90.00
_cell.angle_beta   90.00
_cell.angle_gamma   90.00
#
_symmetry.space_group_name_H-M   'P 1'
#
loop_
_entity.id
_entity.type
_entity.pdbx_description
1 polymer ?
#
loop_
_entity_poly.entity_id
_entity_poly.type
_entity_poly.pdbx_seq_one_letter_code
_entity_poly.pdbx_strand_id
1 'polypeptide(L)'
;ADNNVLKLGDTIIPLSEKETKALKIFAENINQIVEREKLMKEIWEDKGIVVISRNVDVLVSKLRKKLSDDRSIKFITVPGTGYKFSVGQEAS
;
A
#
# COMPACT_ATOMS: atom_id res chain seq x y z
N ALA A 1 -18.04 -2.38 13.03
CA ALA A 1 -16.87 -3.25 13.24
C ALA A 1 -16.02 -3.16 12.00
N ASP A 2 -15.18 -2.13 11.95
CA ASP A 2 -14.33 -1.80 10.81
C ASP A 2 -13.22 -2.84 10.73
N ASN A 3 -13.52 -3.96 10.08
CA ASN A 3 -12.57 -5.05 9.90
C ASN A 3 -11.51 -4.59 8.90
N ASN A 4 -10.49 -3.91 9.43
CA ASN A 4 -9.21 -3.62 8.77
C ASN A 4 -8.46 -4.93 8.54
N VAL A 5 -9.00 -5.80 7.70
CA VAL A 5 -8.41 -7.10 7.39
C VAL A 5 -8.25 -7.23 5.89
N LEU A 6 -7.05 -7.63 5.47
CA LEU A 6 -6.76 -8.02 4.12
C LEU A 6 -7.06 -9.50 3.97
N LYS A 7 -7.93 -9.86 3.03
CA LYS A 7 -8.16 -11.25 2.66
C LYS A 7 -7.36 -11.58 1.41
N LEU A 8 -6.57 -12.63 1.51
CA LEU A 8 -5.71 -13.12 0.45
C LEU A 8 -5.96 -14.62 0.27
N GLY A 9 -6.86 -14.97 -0.65
CA GLY A 9 -7.43 -16.33 -0.70
C GLY A 9 -8.08 -16.70 0.63
N ASP A 10 -7.60 -17.78 1.27
CA ASP A 10 -8.03 -18.24 2.60
C ASP A 10 -7.31 -17.53 3.76
N THR A 11 -6.28 -16.74 3.48
CA THR A 11 -5.50 -16.05 4.53
C THR A 11 -6.15 -14.73 4.91
N ILE A 12 -6.38 -14.52 6.21
CA ILE A 12 -6.85 -13.24 6.76
C ILE A 12 -5.70 -12.56 7.48
N ILE A 13 -5.29 -11.39 6.98
CA ILE A 13 -4.18 -10.61 7.53
C ILE A 13 -4.74 -9.36 8.19
N PRO A 14 -4.57 -9.18 9.51
CA PRO A 14 -4.98 -7.95 10.17
C PRO A 14 -4.11 -6.78 9.72
N LEU A 15 -4.77 -5.67 9.40
CA LEU A 15 -4.19 -4.39 9.03
C LEU A 15 -4.51 -3.36 10.11
N SER A 16 -3.58 -2.43 10.34
CA SER A 16 -3.87 -1.21 11.07
C SER A 16 -4.61 -0.23 10.16
N GLU A 17 -5.36 0.74 10.71
CA GLU A 17 -6.05 1.80 9.93
C GLU A 17 -5.17 2.41 8.82
N LYS A 18 -3.90 2.71 9.15
CA LYS A 18 -2.93 3.31 8.21
C LYS A 18 -2.57 2.37 7.06
N GLU A 19 -2.42 1.08 7.34
CA GLU A 19 -2.11 0.08 6.33
C GLU A 19 -3.30 -0.13 5.40
N THR A 20 -4.52 -0.19 5.95
CA THR A 20 -5.76 -0.25 5.16
C THR A 20 -5.89 0.96 4.26
N LYS A 21 -5.70 2.18 4.80
CA LYS A 21 -5.82 3.42 4.04
C LYS A 21 -4.81 3.49 2.90
N ALA A 22 -3.56 3.13 3.17
CA ALA A 22 -2.53 3.07 2.14
C ALA A 22 -2.80 2.02 1.07
N LEU A 23 -3.19 0.81 1.48
CA LEU A 23 -3.53 -0.24 0.55
C LEU A 23 -4.72 0.15 -0.31
N LYS A 24 -5.72 0.84 0.26
CA LYS A 24 -6.85 1.41 -0.48
C LYS A 24 -6.39 2.40 -1.54
N ILE A 25 -5.53 3.36 -1.19
CA ILE A 25 -4.96 4.32 -2.16
C ILE A 25 -4.23 3.58 -3.28
N PHE A 26 -3.41 2.59 -2.95
CA PHE A 26 -2.71 1.78 -3.94
C PHE A 26 -3.69 0.98 -4.83
N ALA A 27 -4.74 0.41 -4.24
CA ALA A 27 -5.79 -0.34 -4.95
C ALA A 27 -6.65 0.57 -5.86
N GLU A 28 -6.87 1.82 -5.48
CA GLU A 28 -7.54 2.83 -6.32
C GLU A 28 -6.63 3.31 -7.46
N ASN A 29 -5.31 3.17 -7.31
CA ASN A 29 -4.29 3.60 -8.27
C ASN A 29 -3.48 2.38 -8.81
N ILE A 30 -4.14 1.25 -9.07
CA ILE A 30 -3.49 0.05 -9.62
C ILE A 30 -2.84 0.36 -10.96
N ASN A 31 -1.62 -0.13 -11.14
CA ASN A 31 -0.75 0.11 -12.28
C ASN A 31 -0.41 1.58 -12.51
N GLN A 32 -0.66 2.46 -11.54
CA GLN A 32 -0.27 3.87 -11.56
C GLN A 32 0.82 4.16 -10.54
N ILE A 33 1.60 5.22 -10.80
CA ILE A 33 2.64 5.68 -9.90
C ILE A 33 1.97 6.59 -8.86
N VAL A 34 2.06 6.21 -7.60
CA VAL A 34 1.63 7.03 -6.48
C VAL A 34 2.86 7.71 -5.87
N GLU A 35 2.86 9.03 -5.89
CA GLU A 35 3.93 9.84 -5.31
C GLU A 35 4.00 9.69 -3.79
N ARG A 36 5.21 9.81 -3.24
CA ARG A 36 5.41 9.73 -1.78
C ARG A 36 4.64 10.83 -1.06
N GLU A 37 4.64 12.05 -1.62
CA GLU A 37 3.90 13.19 -1.06
C GLU A 37 2.40 12.94 -1.04
N LYS A 38 1.84 12.39 -2.12
CA LYS A 38 0.42 12.00 -2.16
C LYS A 38 0.08 10.98 -1.07
N LEU A 39 0.90 9.94 -0.90
CA LEU A 39 0.71 8.95 0.17
C LEU A 39 0.80 9.58 1.55
N MET A 40 1.79 10.45 1.77
CA MET A 40 1.96 11.17 3.03
C MET A 40 0.71 12.00 3.36
N LYS A 41 0.19 12.73 2.38
CA LYS A 41 -1.01 13.55 2.56
C LYS A 41 -2.24 12.70 2.84
N GLU A 42 -2.58 11.78 1.94
CA GLU A 42 -3.81 11.00 2.03
C GLU A 42 -3.89 10.14 3.31
N ILE A 43 -2.76 9.59 3.77
CA ILE A 43 -2.74 8.70 4.94
C ILE A 43 -2.67 9.49 6.25
N TRP A 44 -1.94 10.63 6.30
CA TRP A 44 -1.61 11.32 7.56
C TRP A 44 -2.06 12.79 7.67
N GLU A 45 -2.36 13.49 6.57
CA GLU A 45 -2.78 14.92 6.60
C GLU A 45 -4.08 15.11 7.38
N ASP A 46 -5.03 14.19 7.22
CA ASP A 46 -6.32 14.20 7.93
C ASP A 46 -6.17 14.09 9.47
N LYS A 47 -5.06 13.54 9.96
CA LYS A 47 -4.77 13.43 11.41
C LYS A 47 -3.75 14.48 11.90
N GLY A 48 -3.35 15.44 11.06
CA GLY A 48 -2.37 16.46 11.41
C GLY A 48 -0.98 15.91 11.75
N ILE A 49 -0.63 14.71 11.26
CA ILE A 49 0.62 14.05 11.59
C ILE A 49 1.69 14.38 10.55
N VAL A 50 2.81 14.96 11.00
CA VAL A 50 3.99 15.17 10.17
C VAL A 50 4.66 13.83 9.88
N VAL A 51 4.67 13.43 8.61
CA VAL A 51 5.34 12.21 8.14
C VAL A 51 6.40 12.52 7.11
N ILE A 52 7.40 11.64 7.08
CA ILE A 52 8.52 11.71 6.14
C ILE A 52 8.50 10.50 5.21
N SER A 53 9.20 10.58 4.08
CA SER A 53 9.33 9.51 3.08
C SER A 53 9.65 8.14 3.69
N ARG A 54 10.52 8.09 4.71
CA ARG A 54 10.88 6.86 5.43
C ARG A 54 9.68 6.13 6.05
N ASN A 55 8.66 6.85 6.52
CA ASN A 55 7.45 6.22 7.06
C ASN A 55 6.65 5.52 5.95
N VAL A 56 6.58 6.12 4.77
CA VAL A 56 5.98 5.50 3.58
C VAL A 56 6.75 4.25 3.20
N ASP A 57 8.09 4.31 3.19
CA ASP A 57 8.94 3.17 2.86
C ASP A 57 8.72 1.99 3.82
N VAL A 58 8.61 2.26 5.13
CA VAL A 58 8.28 1.25 6.16
C VAL A 58 6.89 0.67 5.95
N LEU A 59 5.91 1.51 5.64
CA LEU A 59 4.53 1.10 5.41
C LEU A 59 4.41 0.19 4.17
N VAL A 60 5.02 0.59 3.06
CA VAL A 60 5.09 -0.21 1.83
C VAL A 60 5.85 -1.51 2.09
N SER A 61 6.92 -1.49 2.87
CA SER A 61 7.65 -2.72 3.24
C SER A 61 6.81 -3.69 4.07
N LYS A 62 5.99 -3.18 5.01
CA LYS A 62 5.05 -4.00 5.79
C LYS A 62 3.97 -4.60 4.90
N LEU A 63 3.35 -3.78 4.04
CA LEU A 63 2.36 -4.25 3.07
C LEU A 63 2.96 -5.31 2.14
N ARG A 64 4.15 -5.05 1.59
CA ARG A 64 4.86 -6.01 0.74
C ARG A 64 5.15 -7.33 1.45
N LYS A 65 5.52 -7.32 2.73
CA LYS A 65 5.69 -8.56 3.52
C LYS A 65 4.37 -9.30 3.70
N LYS A 66 3.29 -8.59 4.03
CA LYS A 66 1.95 -9.18 4.20
C LYS A 66 1.42 -9.77 2.90
N LEU A 67 1.62 -9.05 1.80
CA LEU A 67 1.21 -9.42 0.44
C LEU A 67 2.22 -10.32 -0.26
N SER A 68 3.32 -10.70 0.42
CA SER A 68 4.37 -11.55 -0.17
C SER A 68 3.88 -12.96 -0.49
N ASP A 69 2.78 -13.37 0.12
CA ASP A 69 2.11 -14.64 -0.12
C ASP A 69 1.40 -14.62 -1.50
N ASP A 70 0.97 -13.44 -1.97
CA ASP A 70 0.36 -13.26 -3.28
C ASP A 70 1.39 -12.88 -4.35
N ARG A 71 1.64 -13.81 -5.27
CA ARG A 71 2.59 -13.58 -6.37
C ARG A 71 2.06 -12.60 -7.43
N SER A 72 0.75 -12.35 -7.47
CA SER A 72 0.13 -11.41 -8.41
C SER A 72 0.34 -9.95 -8.02
N ILE A 73 0.74 -9.69 -6.76
CA ILE A 73 0.85 -8.35 -6.20
C ILE A 73 2.32 -7.93 -6.11
N LYS A 74 2.67 -6.82 -6.76
CA LYS A 74 4.02 -6.28 -6.78
C LYS A 74 4.03 -4.79 -6.47
N PHE A 75 4.83 -4.42 -5.47
CA PHE A 75 5.19 -3.02 -5.21
C PHE A 75 6.51 -2.71 -5.92
N ILE A 76 6.46 -1.79 -6.88
CA ILE A 76 7.61 -1.35 -7.66
C ILE A 76 8.03 0.03 -7.14
N THR A 77 9.24 0.15 -6.62
CA THR A 77 9.80 1.43 -6.20
C THR A 77 10.28 2.21 -7.42
N VAL A 78 9.78 3.44 -7.58
CA VAL A 78 10.21 4.38 -8.62
C VAL A 78 11.10 5.44 -7.95
N PRO A 79 12.44 5.40 -8.14
CA PRO A 79 13.36 6.40 -7.60
C PRO A 79 12.98 7.80 -8.08
N GLY A 80 13.05 8.79 -7.19
CA GLY A 80 12.71 10.18 -7.53
C GLY A 80 11.21 10.51 -7.62
N THR A 81 10.32 9.52 -7.73
CA THR A 81 8.86 9.76 -7.85
C THR A 81 8.07 9.14 -6.71
N GLY A 82 8.15 7.82 -6.53
CA GLY A 82 7.32 7.14 -5.52
C GLY A 82 7.21 5.64 -5.69
N TYR A 83 5.99 5.14 -5.62
CA TYR A 83 5.69 3.72 -5.61
C TYR A 83 4.58 3.39 -6.60
N LYS A 84 4.78 2.33 -7.38
CA LYS A 84 3.75 1.78 -8.27
C LYS A 84 3.25 0.48 -7.69
N PHE A 85 1.93 0.39 -7.50
CA PHE A 85 1.27 -0.84 -7.11
C PHE A 85 0.78 -1.56 -8.36
N SER A 86 1.35 -2.72 -8.65
CA SER A 86 0.96 -3.52 -9.79
C SER A 86 0.28 -4.79 -9.29
N VAL A 87 -0.94 -5.00 -9.77
CA VAL A 87 -1.71 -6.23 -9.55
C VAL A 87 -1.92 -6.83 -10.92
N GLY A 88 -1.32 -7.99 -11.14
CA GLY A 88 -1.39 -8.72 -12.40
C GLY A 88 -1.55 -10.19 -12.09
N GLN A 89 -2.76 -10.72 -12.34
CA GLN A 89 -2.80 -12.04 -12.94
C GLN A 89 -2.12 -11.88 -14.30
N GLU A 90 -0.94 -12.47 -14.48
CA GLU A 90 -0.50 -12.85 -15.82
C GLU A 90 -1.55 -13.83 -16.34
N ALA A 91 -2.54 -13.30 -17.05
CA ALA A 91 -3.37 -14.06 -17.96
C ALA A 91 -3.12 -13.50 -19.36
N SER A 92 -2.21 -14.20 -20.03
CA SER A 92 -1.92 -14.23 -21.48
C SER A 92 -1.16 -13.07 -22.11
#